data_AF-A0A072V0Q5-F1
#
_entry.id   AF-A0A072V0Q5-F1
#
_cell.length_a   1.000
_cell.length_b   1.000
_cell.length_c   1.000
_cell.angle_alpha   90.00
_cell.angle_beta   90.00
_cell.angle_gamma   90.00
#
_symmetry.space_group_name_H-M   'P 1'
#
loop_
_entity.id
_entity.type
_entity.pdbx_description
1 polymer ?
#
loop_
_entity_poly.entity_id
_entity_poly.type
_entity_poly.pdbx_seq_one_letter_code
_entity_poly.pdbx_strand_id
1 'polypeptide(L)'
;MHMLLLPLLLTFLNLSQAQPPSDAPLSSTVCIIGAGIGGSSVAHFIRKYSPDLTPTTKIRVFERNTIVGGRIATVNVAGETFEAGASILHPKNLHAVNYTKLLNLKAREPSSGFSLAIWDGNKFVFKTIEISSNLPLFDKLLKLPFIENLVSLVNSGLMFVRYGFSLFKMQNFVQSAVGSFSKYYEDTGSRPIFETVDEMLKWAGLFNLTTRTLQDELVDAGLSPLLINELVTVITRINYGQSVYMSGLGGAVSLAGSGGGLWSIEGGNRQMAVGLIDRSDVALHLNEGIKSVADLGDHYELNSTKGNNYICEVAVVATPLDEINIQFIPPISIPERKLQHTHATFVRGLLNPVYFGLKATAKIPDLVATLEDPELPFTSISVLKKHNEEESTYKIFSRKPMADTLLNSIFSVRKETIRIDWAAYPQYHAPEIFAPFILDGRNLYYVNAFENAASTMETSAVSAENIARLILSRYFGKEVNP
;
A
#
# COMPACT_ATOMS: atom_id res chain seq x y z
N MET A 1 -73.25 9.86 60.31
CA MET A 1 -73.02 10.83 59.22
C MET A 1 -71.51 10.99 59.10
N HIS A 2 -70.91 10.37 58.07
CA HIS A 2 -69.46 10.18 57.93
C HIS A 2 -68.74 11.49 57.60
N MET A 3 -67.66 11.76 58.33
CA MET A 3 -66.72 12.84 58.07
C MET A 3 -65.44 12.20 57.52
N LEU A 4 -65.16 12.40 56.23
CA LEU A 4 -63.94 11.93 55.56
C LEU A 4 -62.73 12.72 56.07
N LEU A 5 -61.71 12.00 56.59
CA LEU A 5 -60.34 12.50 56.73
C LEU A 5 -59.50 11.89 55.60
N LEU A 6 -58.87 12.75 54.80
CA LEU A 6 -57.86 12.39 53.80
C LEU A 6 -56.47 12.72 54.37
N PRO A 7 -55.50 11.81 54.41
CA PRO A 7 -54.13 12.15 54.81
C PRO A 7 -53.33 12.61 53.57
N LEU A 8 -52.70 13.78 53.67
CA LEU A 8 -51.74 14.30 52.69
C LEU A 8 -50.40 13.56 52.91
N LEU A 9 -49.99 12.75 51.94
CA LEU A 9 -48.69 12.08 51.92
C LEU A 9 -47.64 13.04 51.35
N LEU A 10 -46.76 13.58 52.20
CA LEU A 10 -45.58 14.36 51.78
C LEU A 10 -44.44 13.39 51.43
N THR A 11 -44.15 13.24 50.14
CA THR A 11 -42.95 12.55 49.65
C THR A 11 -41.77 13.54 49.62
N PHE A 12 -40.72 13.23 50.38
CA PHE A 12 -39.42 13.90 50.30
C PHE A 12 -38.67 13.42 49.04
N LEU A 13 -38.49 14.33 48.08
CA LEU A 13 -37.58 14.14 46.95
C LEU A 13 -36.17 14.56 47.38
N ASN A 14 -35.26 13.59 47.49
CA ASN A 14 -33.82 13.83 47.59
C ASN A 14 -33.32 14.40 46.25
N LEU A 15 -33.04 15.70 46.23
CA LEU A 15 -32.25 16.34 45.18
C LEU A 15 -30.77 15.99 45.39
N SER A 16 -30.29 14.95 44.71
CA SER A 16 -28.85 14.83 44.43
C SER A 16 -28.44 16.02 43.58
N GLN A 17 -27.62 16.91 44.14
CA GLN A 17 -26.93 17.94 43.38
C GLN A 17 -25.92 17.24 42.44
N ALA A 18 -26.28 17.12 41.16
CA ALA A 18 -25.31 16.85 40.12
C ALA A 18 -24.35 18.03 40.05
N GLN A 19 -23.06 17.79 40.28
CA GLN A 19 -22.03 18.77 39.94
C GLN A 19 -22.09 19.04 38.43
N PRO A 20 -22.02 20.31 38.00
CA PRO A 20 -21.93 20.61 36.58
C PRO A 20 -20.64 19.99 36.01
N PRO A 21 -20.67 19.46 34.77
CA PRO A 21 -19.45 19.01 34.12
C PRO A 21 -18.48 20.19 34.02
N SER A 22 -17.21 19.92 34.33
CA SER A 22 -16.12 20.88 34.22
C SER A 22 -15.97 21.34 32.75
N ASP A 23 -16.50 22.52 32.44
CA ASP A 23 -16.37 23.20 31.14
C ASP A 23 -14.96 23.80 30.93
N ALA A 24 -13.98 22.92 30.71
CA ALA A 24 -12.78 23.23 29.95
C ALA A 24 -12.62 22.14 28.90
N PRO A 25 -12.44 22.45 27.60
CA PRO A 25 -12.07 21.40 26.65
C PRO A 25 -10.67 20.92 27.06
N LEU A 26 -10.59 19.73 27.67
CA LEU A 26 -9.32 19.05 27.86
C LEU A 26 -8.63 19.03 26.49
N SER A 27 -7.44 19.62 26.40
CA SER A 27 -6.63 19.54 25.19
C SER A 27 -6.18 18.09 25.02
N SER A 28 -6.95 17.33 24.24
CA SER A 28 -6.66 15.93 23.97
C SER A 28 -5.49 15.79 22.99
N THR A 29 -4.69 14.75 23.18
CA THR A 29 -3.50 14.45 22.40
C THR A 29 -3.65 13.08 21.74
N VAL A 30 -3.55 13.07 20.41
CA VAL A 30 -3.48 11.85 19.60
C VAL A 30 -2.02 11.60 19.23
N CYS A 31 -1.50 10.43 19.60
CA CYS A 31 -0.14 10.02 19.26
C CYS A 31 -0.15 8.95 18.18
N ILE A 32 0.52 9.22 17.06
CA ILE A 32 0.59 8.35 15.90
C ILE A 32 2.03 7.83 15.76
N ILE A 33 2.18 6.51 15.74
CA ILE A 33 3.46 5.81 15.63
C ILE A 33 3.68 5.39 14.18
N GLY A 34 4.57 6.10 13.48
CA GLY A 34 4.91 5.91 12.08
C GLY A 34 4.40 7.04 11.19
N ALA A 35 5.31 7.68 10.42
CA ALA A 35 4.97 8.73 9.47
C ALA A 35 4.93 8.21 8.03
N GLY A 36 4.50 6.97 7.83
CA GLY A 36 4.13 6.45 6.51
C GLY A 36 2.79 7.01 6.03
N ILE A 37 2.33 6.57 4.85
CA ILE A 37 1.04 7.02 4.31
C ILE A 37 -0.12 6.80 5.28
N GLY A 38 -0.19 5.63 5.93
CA GLY A 38 -1.23 5.33 6.93
C GLY A 38 -1.28 6.35 8.07
N GLY A 39 -0.16 6.59 8.75
CA GLY A 39 -0.10 7.55 9.86
C GLY A 39 -0.35 8.99 9.42
N SER A 40 0.19 9.39 8.26
CA SER A 40 -0.07 10.73 7.69
C SER A 40 -1.54 10.92 7.29
N SER A 41 -2.19 9.87 6.78
CA SER A 41 -3.62 9.87 6.45
C SER A 41 -4.50 9.95 7.69
N VAL A 42 -4.14 9.27 8.79
CA VAL A 42 -4.89 9.40 10.06
C VAL A 42 -4.88 10.86 10.53
N ALA A 43 -3.70 11.49 10.58
CA ALA A 43 -3.58 12.90 10.96
C ALA A 43 -4.43 13.81 10.05
N HIS A 44 -4.36 13.59 8.74
CA HIS A 44 -5.14 14.32 7.75
C HIS A 44 -6.65 14.17 7.98
N PHE A 45 -7.15 12.95 8.15
CA PHE A 45 -8.59 12.72 8.30
C PHE A 45 -9.14 13.22 9.64
N ILE A 46 -8.36 13.15 10.72
CA ILE A 46 -8.73 13.80 12.00
C ILE A 46 -8.95 15.30 11.76
N ARG A 47 -8.01 15.99 11.11
CA ARG A 47 -8.16 17.43 10.81
C ARG A 47 -9.31 17.72 9.86
N LYS A 48 -9.44 16.92 8.79
CA LYS A 48 -10.49 17.08 7.78
C LYS A 48 -11.90 16.95 8.37
N TYR A 49 -12.11 15.99 9.27
CA TYR A 49 -13.43 15.70 9.85
C TYR A 49 -13.68 16.40 11.20
N SER A 50 -12.71 17.15 11.73
CA SER A 50 -12.88 17.92 12.96
C SER A 50 -12.17 19.28 12.93
N PRO A 51 -12.49 20.15 11.95
CA PRO A 51 -11.84 21.46 11.83
C PRO A 51 -12.02 22.33 13.09
N ASP A 52 -13.13 22.17 13.79
CA ASP A 52 -13.47 22.86 15.05
C ASP A 52 -12.72 22.33 16.28
N LEU A 53 -12.10 21.14 16.20
CA LEU A 53 -11.16 20.64 17.22
C LEU A 53 -9.72 21.11 16.96
N THR A 54 -9.51 22.00 15.99
CA THR A 54 -8.20 22.58 15.71
C THR A 54 -8.17 24.00 16.29
N PRO A 55 -7.21 24.36 17.17
CA PRO A 55 -6.01 23.62 17.58
C PRO A 55 -6.15 22.86 18.92
N THR A 56 -7.36 22.66 19.45
CA THR A 56 -7.56 22.06 20.79
C THR A 56 -7.03 20.63 20.89
N THR A 57 -7.22 19.83 19.83
CA THR A 57 -6.63 18.50 19.69
C THR A 57 -5.21 18.59 19.15
N LYS A 58 -4.24 18.15 19.94
CA LYS A 58 -2.82 18.04 19.55
C LYS A 58 -2.57 16.70 18.87
N ILE A 59 -1.87 16.71 17.74
CA ILE A 59 -1.45 15.48 17.06
C ILE A 59 0.07 15.39 17.13
N ARG A 60 0.59 14.30 17.68
CA ARG A 60 2.03 13.98 17.68
C ARG A 60 2.28 12.80 16.76
N VAL A 61 3.28 12.92 15.89
CA VAL A 61 3.66 11.83 14.97
C VAL A 61 5.11 11.46 15.23
N PHE A 62 5.37 10.18 15.49
CA PHE A 62 6.70 9.65 15.78
C PHE A 62 7.22 8.84 14.60
N GLU A 63 8.38 9.21 14.07
CA GLU A 63 9.04 8.53 12.97
C GLU A 63 10.47 8.15 13.38
N ARG A 64 10.77 6.86 13.30
CA ARG A 64 12.09 6.32 13.68
C ARG A 64 13.20 6.77 12.72
N ASN A 65 12.86 7.08 11.48
CA ASN A 65 13.81 7.52 10.46
C ASN A 65 13.98 9.04 10.45
N THR A 66 14.97 9.50 9.67
CA THR A 66 15.21 10.92 9.40
C THR A 66 14.17 11.55 8.47
N ILE A 67 13.29 10.72 7.87
CA ILE A 67 12.39 11.11 6.79
C ILE A 67 11.02 10.46 6.92
N VAL A 68 9.96 11.24 6.67
CA VAL A 68 8.56 10.80 6.54
C VAL A 68 8.38 9.95 5.28
N GLY A 69 7.53 8.91 5.28
CA GLY A 69 7.14 8.18 4.06
C GLY A 69 7.12 6.65 4.19
N GLY A 70 7.84 6.11 5.17
CA GLY A 70 7.90 4.65 5.42
C GLY A 70 8.35 3.88 4.17
N ARG A 71 7.53 2.91 3.73
CA ARG A 71 7.79 2.06 2.53
C ARG A 71 7.60 2.77 1.19
N ILE A 72 7.19 4.04 1.20
CA ILE A 72 7.14 4.90 0.02
C ILE A 72 8.40 5.75 0.02
N ALA A 73 9.48 5.17 -0.49
CA ALA A 73 10.80 5.75 -0.48
C ALA A 73 11.39 5.80 -1.88
N THR A 74 12.39 6.65 -2.05
CA THR A 74 13.13 6.81 -3.30
C THR A 74 14.61 6.53 -3.09
N VAL A 75 15.32 6.21 -4.17
CA VAL A 75 16.77 6.12 -4.22
C VAL A 75 17.34 7.02 -5.29
N ASN A 76 18.51 7.57 -5.04
CA ASN A 76 19.28 8.29 -6.03
C ASN A 76 20.27 7.32 -6.69
N VAL A 77 20.15 7.13 -8.00
CA VAL A 77 21.12 6.37 -8.81
C VAL A 77 21.68 7.33 -9.83
N ALA A 78 22.98 7.62 -9.72
CA ALA A 78 23.71 8.48 -10.62
C ALA A 78 23.08 9.87 -10.87
N GLY A 79 22.62 10.51 -9.79
CA GLY A 79 22.02 11.85 -9.83
C GLY A 79 20.51 11.85 -10.09
N GLU A 80 19.88 10.70 -10.32
CA GLU A 80 18.46 10.60 -10.61
C GLU A 80 17.68 9.83 -9.55
N THR A 81 16.49 10.33 -9.23
CA THR A 81 15.64 9.78 -8.18
C THR A 81 14.64 8.79 -8.76
N PHE A 82 14.61 7.57 -8.22
CA PHE A 82 13.70 6.50 -8.61
C PHE A 82 12.91 5.97 -7.41
N GLU A 83 11.70 5.49 -7.67
CA GLU A 83 10.88 4.80 -6.66
C GLU A 83 11.53 3.49 -6.22
N ALA A 84 11.83 3.42 -4.92
CA ALA A 84 12.43 2.26 -4.29
C ALA A 84 11.39 1.20 -3.91
N GLY A 85 10.26 1.66 -3.35
CA GLY A 85 9.14 0.84 -2.91
C GLY A 85 7.91 0.99 -3.81
N ALA A 86 6.78 1.37 -3.21
CA ALA A 86 5.47 1.47 -3.86
C ALA A 86 5.46 2.48 -5.03
N SER A 87 5.66 1.98 -6.26
CA SER A 87 5.99 2.79 -7.43
C SER A 87 4.80 3.15 -8.33
N ILE A 88 3.62 2.57 -8.10
CA ILE A 88 2.47 2.67 -9.01
C ILE A 88 1.19 3.01 -8.24
N LEU A 89 0.37 3.87 -8.85
CA LEU A 89 -0.98 4.25 -8.43
C LEU A 89 -1.99 3.93 -9.53
N HIS A 90 -3.18 3.51 -9.14
CA HIS A 90 -4.28 3.17 -10.03
C HIS A 90 -5.33 4.30 -10.05
N PRO A 91 -6.03 4.58 -11.17
CA PRO A 91 -7.04 5.65 -11.25
C PRO A 91 -8.19 5.55 -10.23
N LYS A 92 -8.46 4.34 -9.73
CA LYS A 92 -9.48 4.06 -8.69
C LYS A 92 -8.94 4.13 -7.26
N ASN A 93 -7.70 4.57 -7.06
CA ASN A 93 -7.16 4.95 -5.76
C ASN A 93 -7.59 6.39 -5.45
N LEU A 94 -8.83 6.57 -4.97
CA LEU A 94 -9.45 7.90 -4.90
C LEU A 94 -8.82 8.77 -3.80
N HIS A 95 -8.30 8.19 -2.71
CA HIS A 95 -7.53 8.95 -1.73
C HIS A 95 -6.23 9.44 -2.35
N ALA A 96 -5.44 8.60 -3.02
CA ALA A 96 -4.23 9.03 -3.70
C ALA A 96 -4.51 10.14 -4.74
N VAL A 97 -5.57 10.01 -5.54
CA VAL A 97 -6.02 11.04 -6.49
C VAL A 97 -6.41 12.34 -5.78
N ASN A 98 -7.08 12.26 -4.63
CA ASN A 98 -7.48 13.44 -3.87
C ASN A 98 -6.29 14.09 -3.17
N TYR A 99 -5.33 13.30 -2.66
CA TYR A 99 -4.11 13.80 -2.05
C TYR A 99 -3.25 14.55 -3.07
N THR A 100 -3.11 14.04 -4.29
CA THR A 100 -2.35 14.76 -5.33
C THR A 100 -2.98 16.10 -5.69
N LYS A 101 -4.31 16.15 -5.83
CA LYS A 101 -5.03 17.41 -6.05
C LYS A 101 -4.87 18.37 -4.88
N LEU A 102 -5.09 17.89 -3.66
CA LEU A 102 -4.97 18.68 -2.42
C LEU A 102 -3.59 19.32 -2.28
N LEU A 103 -2.55 18.56 -2.61
CA LEU A 103 -1.15 18.93 -2.45
C LEU A 103 -0.55 19.59 -3.71
N ASN A 104 -1.34 19.77 -4.77
CA ASN A 104 -0.91 20.30 -6.07
C ASN A 104 0.30 19.53 -6.65
N LEU A 105 0.29 18.20 -6.51
CA LEU A 105 1.34 17.32 -7.01
C LEU A 105 1.08 16.95 -8.47
N LYS A 106 2.15 16.87 -9.27
CA LYS A 106 2.06 16.54 -10.69
C LYS A 106 2.13 15.03 -10.89
N ALA A 107 1.17 14.51 -11.65
CA ALA A 107 1.18 13.11 -12.08
C ALA A 107 2.23 12.90 -13.19
N ARG A 108 2.91 11.76 -13.11
CA ARG A 108 3.81 11.21 -14.10
C ARG A 108 3.23 9.90 -14.60
N GLU A 109 2.85 9.89 -15.87
CA GLU A 109 2.46 8.67 -16.55
C GLU A 109 3.71 7.81 -16.84
N PRO A 110 3.57 6.47 -16.82
CA PRO A 110 4.62 5.58 -17.30
C PRO A 110 4.95 5.94 -18.75
N SER A 111 6.22 5.83 -19.15
CA SER A 111 6.56 5.93 -20.56
C SER A 111 5.76 4.90 -21.36
N SER A 112 5.07 5.34 -22.42
CA SER A 112 4.36 4.43 -23.33
C SER A 112 5.34 3.42 -23.93
N GLY A 113 4.88 2.18 -24.15
CA GLY A 113 5.58 1.23 -25.01
C GLY A 113 6.60 0.27 -24.37
N PHE A 114 6.48 -0.08 -23.08
CA PHE A 114 7.35 -1.11 -22.49
C PHE A 114 7.16 -2.47 -23.18
N SER A 115 8.26 -3.05 -23.69
CA SER A 115 8.27 -4.45 -24.12
C SER A 115 8.35 -5.40 -22.92
N LEU A 116 7.48 -6.41 -22.90
CA LEU A 116 7.42 -7.46 -21.88
C LEU A 116 7.98 -8.75 -22.45
N ALA A 117 8.74 -9.47 -21.64
CA ALA A 117 9.07 -10.86 -21.87
C ALA A 117 8.93 -11.70 -20.61
N ILE A 118 8.46 -12.94 -20.81
CA ILE A 118 8.39 -13.97 -19.78
C ILE A 118 9.52 -14.97 -20.05
N TRP A 119 10.40 -15.14 -19.07
CA TRP A 119 11.60 -15.97 -19.16
C TRP A 119 11.50 -17.15 -18.19
N ASP A 120 11.86 -18.35 -18.67
CA ASP A 120 11.79 -19.60 -17.89
C ASP A 120 13.15 -20.01 -17.28
N GLY A 121 14.18 -19.17 -17.39
CA GLY A 121 15.55 -19.52 -17.01
C GLY A 121 16.46 -19.90 -18.17
N ASN A 122 15.87 -20.29 -19.31
CA ASN A 122 16.60 -20.74 -20.48
C ASN A 122 16.21 -19.96 -21.74
N LYS A 123 14.92 -19.72 -21.95
CA LYS A 123 14.37 -19.06 -23.13
C LYS A 123 13.19 -18.16 -22.75
N PHE A 124 12.84 -17.26 -23.67
CA PHE A 124 11.63 -16.47 -23.54
C PHE A 124 10.42 -17.28 -24.05
N VAL A 125 9.50 -17.60 -23.15
CA VAL A 125 8.25 -18.33 -23.47
C VAL A 125 7.19 -17.42 -24.07
N PHE A 126 7.28 -16.11 -23.79
CA PHE A 126 6.44 -15.08 -24.37
C PHE A 126 7.21 -13.76 -24.49
N LYS A 127 6.95 -12.99 -25.56
CA LYS A 127 7.50 -11.65 -25.78
C LYS A 127 6.49 -10.77 -26.49
N THR A 128 6.36 -9.52 -26.06
CA THR A 128 5.76 -8.47 -26.87
C THR A 128 6.81 -7.87 -27.81
N ILE A 129 6.33 -7.21 -28.85
CA ILE A 129 7.14 -6.55 -29.87
C ILE A 129 7.34 -5.09 -29.45
N GLU A 130 8.57 -4.62 -29.54
CA GLU A 130 8.93 -3.21 -29.53
C GLU A 130 9.72 -2.92 -30.80
N ILE A 131 9.37 -1.82 -31.45
CA ILE A 131 10.07 -1.35 -32.64
C ILE A 131 10.87 -0.12 -32.22
N SER A 132 12.19 -0.24 -32.21
CA SER A 132 13.11 0.85 -31.90
C SER A 132 14.27 0.88 -32.89
N SER A 133 14.75 2.08 -33.19
CA SER A 133 15.87 2.29 -34.12
C SER A 133 17.06 2.91 -33.40
N ASN A 134 18.27 2.56 -33.84
CA ASN A 134 19.50 3.17 -33.33
C ASN A 134 19.79 4.54 -33.98
N LEU A 135 18.97 4.93 -34.96
CA LEU A 135 19.05 6.25 -35.58
C LEU A 135 18.01 7.19 -34.94
N PRO A 136 18.41 8.28 -34.25
CA PRO A 136 17.50 9.12 -33.47
C PRO A 136 16.30 9.65 -34.25
N LEU A 137 16.50 10.01 -35.52
CA LEU A 137 15.44 10.51 -36.39
C LEU A 137 14.39 9.44 -36.70
N PHE A 138 14.83 8.21 -36.95
CA PHE A 138 13.94 7.08 -37.23
C PHE A 138 13.28 6.55 -35.95
N ASP A 139 13.99 6.57 -34.82
CA ASP A 139 13.40 6.22 -33.52
C ASP A 139 12.27 7.17 -33.15
N LYS A 140 12.48 8.48 -33.39
CA LYS A 140 11.43 9.49 -33.22
C LYS A 140 10.23 9.26 -34.15
N LEU A 141 10.46 8.80 -35.39
CA LEU A 141 9.39 8.45 -36.33
C LEU A 141 8.60 7.22 -35.84
N LEU A 142 9.29 6.19 -35.34
CA LEU A 142 8.69 4.96 -34.81
C LEU A 142 7.89 5.20 -33.52
N LYS A 143 8.22 6.25 -32.77
CA LYS A 143 7.50 6.71 -31.57
C LYS A 143 6.35 7.67 -31.88
N LEU A 144 5.96 7.81 -33.15
CA LEU A 144 4.74 8.56 -33.47
C LEU A 144 3.50 7.82 -32.95
N PRO A 145 2.50 8.52 -32.40
CA PRO A 145 1.34 7.89 -31.74
C PRO A 145 0.62 6.85 -32.61
N PHE A 146 0.55 7.06 -33.92
CA PHE A 146 -0.08 6.09 -34.83
C PHE A 146 0.71 4.78 -34.93
N ILE A 147 2.05 4.82 -34.91
CA ILE A 147 2.90 3.62 -34.95
C ILE A 147 2.85 2.91 -33.61
N GLU A 148 2.96 3.64 -32.49
CA GLU A 148 2.81 3.06 -31.16
C GLU A 148 1.45 2.37 -30.98
N ASN A 149 0.37 2.97 -31.50
CA ASN A 149 -0.95 2.35 -31.51
C ASN A 149 -0.98 1.06 -32.34
N LEU A 150 -0.35 1.02 -33.51
CA LEU A 150 -0.24 -0.20 -34.31
C LEU A 150 0.54 -1.30 -33.59
N VAL A 151 1.69 -0.97 -32.98
CA VAL A 151 2.48 -1.91 -32.18
C VAL A 151 1.67 -2.43 -30.99
N SER A 152 0.94 -1.55 -30.31
CA SER A 152 0.04 -1.93 -29.23
C SER A 152 -1.07 -2.87 -29.70
N LEU A 153 -1.67 -2.65 -30.87
CA LEU A 153 -2.67 -3.54 -31.45
C LEU A 153 -2.09 -4.92 -31.79
N VAL A 154 -0.89 -4.96 -32.37
CA VAL A 154 -0.18 -6.21 -32.64
C VAL A 154 0.10 -6.97 -31.34
N ASN A 155 0.59 -6.28 -30.31
CA ASN A 155 0.84 -6.88 -29.00
C ASN A 155 -0.44 -7.40 -28.35
N SER A 156 -1.54 -6.66 -28.43
CA SER A 156 -2.86 -7.13 -27.99
C SER A 156 -3.32 -8.36 -28.76
N GLY A 157 -3.06 -8.40 -30.08
CA GLY A 157 -3.32 -9.58 -30.92
C GLY A 157 -2.49 -10.79 -30.49
N LEU A 158 -1.19 -10.62 -30.24
CA LEU A 158 -0.31 -11.69 -29.75
C LEU A 158 -0.77 -12.24 -28.39
N MET A 159 -1.13 -11.35 -27.47
CA MET A 159 -1.68 -11.70 -26.16
C MET A 159 -2.99 -12.49 -26.33
N PHE A 160 -3.88 -12.02 -27.21
CA PHE A 160 -5.16 -12.69 -27.47
C PHE A 160 -4.98 -14.04 -28.15
N VAL A 161 -4.04 -14.20 -29.08
CA VAL A 161 -3.72 -15.49 -29.68
C VAL A 161 -3.21 -16.48 -28.64
N ARG A 162 -2.41 -16.03 -27.67
CA ARG A 162 -1.86 -16.90 -26.62
C ARG A 162 -2.86 -17.25 -25.53
N TYR A 163 -3.62 -16.27 -25.04
CA TYR A 163 -4.44 -16.42 -23.84
C TYR A 163 -5.95 -16.42 -24.12
N GLY A 164 -6.38 -16.01 -25.31
CA GLY A 164 -7.77 -15.98 -25.74
C GLY A 164 -8.67 -15.14 -24.83
N PHE A 165 -9.93 -15.59 -24.71
CA PHE A 165 -10.94 -14.94 -23.88
C PHE A 165 -10.64 -14.96 -22.37
N SER A 166 -9.61 -15.69 -21.93
CA SER A 166 -9.18 -15.67 -20.53
C SER A 166 -8.71 -14.28 -20.08
N LEU A 167 -8.25 -13.43 -21.01
CA LEU A 167 -7.89 -12.03 -20.71
C LEU A 167 -9.12 -11.22 -20.28
N PHE A 168 -10.26 -11.40 -20.94
CA PHE A 168 -11.50 -10.71 -20.57
C PHE A 168 -12.05 -11.23 -19.24
N LYS A 169 -11.95 -12.54 -18.97
CA LYS A 169 -12.33 -13.12 -17.68
C LYS A 169 -11.49 -12.54 -16.53
N MET A 170 -10.17 -12.43 -16.74
CA MET A 170 -9.26 -11.76 -15.80
C MET A 170 -9.66 -10.30 -15.57
N GLN A 171 -9.96 -9.54 -16.62
CA GLN A 171 -10.43 -8.16 -16.49
C GLN A 171 -11.73 -8.07 -15.69
N ASN A 172 -12.71 -8.94 -15.96
CA ASN A 172 -13.99 -8.96 -15.22
C ASN A 172 -13.79 -9.28 -13.73
N PHE A 173 -12.92 -10.25 -13.41
CA PHE A 173 -12.55 -10.58 -12.03
C PHE A 173 -11.99 -9.35 -11.30
N VAL A 174 -11.03 -8.66 -11.93
CA VAL A 174 -10.43 -7.44 -11.38
C VAL A 174 -11.46 -6.32 -11.21
N GLN A 175 -12.31 -6.07 -12.21
CA GLN A 175 -13.32 -5.02 -12.16
C GLN A 175 -14.36 -5.28 -11.06
N SER A 176 -14.72 -6.54 -10.82
CA SER A 176 -15.60 -6.92 -9.71
C SER A 176 -14.98 -6.55 -8.36
N ALA A 177 -13.71 -6.94 -8.12
CA ALA A 177 -12.99 -6.59 -6.90
C ALA A 177 -12.82 -5.08 -6.72
N VAL A 178 -12.45 -4.34 -7.78
CA VAL A 178 -12.32 -2.87 -7.76
C VAL A 178 -13.67 -2.18 -7.52
N GLY A 179 -14.76 -2.73 -8.08
CA GLY A 179 -16.12 -2.25 -7.84
C GLY A 179 -16.52 -2.38 -6.38
N SER A 180 -16.30 -3.55 -5.78
CA SER A 180 -16.52 -3.77 -4.34
C SER A 180 -15.62 -2.88 -3.47
N PHE A 181 -14.34 -2.71 -3.82
CA PHE A 181 -13.43 -1.80 -3.12
C PHE A 181 -13.88 -0.34 -3.17
N SER A 182 -14.50 0.09 -4.28
CA SER A 182 -14.96 1.47 -4.45
C SER A 182 -16.06 1.87 -3.47
N LYS A 183 -16.74 0.90 -2.83
CA LYS A 183 -17.70 1.17 -1.74
C LYS A 183 -17.05 1.85 -0.55
N TYR A 184 -15.73 1.69 -0.35
CA TYR A 184 -15.01 2.41 0.69
C TYR A 184 -14.94 3.92 0.45
N TYR A 185 -15.37 4.44 -0.69
CA TYR A 185 -15.48 5.88 -0.91
C TYR A 185 -16.92 6.38 -0.89
N GLU A 186 -17.88 5.52 -0.54
CA GLU A 186 -19.24 5.97 -0.26
C GLU A 186 -19.23 7.00 0.87
N ASP A 187 -20.26 7.85 0.82
CA ASP A 187 -20.48 8.95 1.73
C ASP A 187 -20.36 8.51 3.20
N THR A 188 -19.80 9.38 4.05
CA THR A 188 -19.57 9.05 5.47
C THR A 188 -20.86 8.85 6.25
N GLY A 189 -21.99 9.37 5.77
CA GLY A 189 -23.32 9.12 6.34
C GLY A 189 -23.88 7.74 6.00
N SER A 190 -23.51 7.13 4.87
CA SER A 190 -23.99 5.80 4.46
C SER A 190 -23.01 4.67 4.80
N ARG A 191 -21.71 4.96 4.80
CA ARG A 191 -20.65 3.99 5.11
C ARG A 191 -20.52 3.81 6.62
N PRO A 192 -20.67 2.60 7.19
CA PRO A 192 -20.45 2.36 8.61
C PRO A 192 -19.04 2.70 9.08
N ILE A 193 -18.84 2.76 10.39
CA ILE A 193 -17.53 2.78 11.04
C ILE A 193 -17.26 1.36 11.53
N PHE A 194 -16.11 0.78 11.18
CA PHE A 194 -15.83 -0.63 11.41
C PHE A 194 -14.81 -0.80 12.54
N GLU A 195 -15.09 -1.65 13.53
CA GLU A 195 -14.13 -1.97 14.60
C GLU A 195 -13.17 -3.10 14.19
N THR A 196 -13.58 -3.92 13.22
CA THR A 196 -12.78 -5.03 12.70
C THR A 196 -12.61 -4.97 11.18
N VAL A 197 -11.51 -5.55 10.70
CA VAL A 197 -11.25 -5.69 9.25
C VAL A 197 -12.28 -6.63 8.62
N ASP A 198 -12.68 -7.70 9.30
CA ASP A 198 -13.72 -8.63 8.86
C ASP A 198 -15.02 -7.94 8.49
N GLU A 199 -15.55 -7.09 9.38
CA GLU A 199 -16.80 -6.34 9.13
C GLU A 199 -16.65 -5.42 7.93
N MET A 200 -15.52 -4.71 7.85
CA MET A 200 -15.20 -3.82 6.74
C MET A 200 -15.14 -4.56 5.39
N LEU A 201 -14.52 -5.72 5.36
CA LEU A 201 -14.42 -6.55 4.15
C LEU A 201 -15.77 -7.20 3.78
N LYS A 202 -16.53 -7.66 4.78
CA LYS A 202 -17.86 -8.26 4.55
C LYS A 202 -18.83 -7.23 3.97
N TRP A 203 -18.85 -6.02 4.52
CA TRP A 203 -19.69 -4.94 4.02
C TRP A 203 -19.35 -4.55 2.58
N ALA A 204 -18.06 -4.48 2.23
CA ALA A 204 -17.66 -4.22 0.85
C ALA A 204 -17.96 -5.38 -0.11
N GLY A 205 -18.12 -6.61 0.39
CA GLY A 205 -18.23 -7.82 -0.41
C GLY A 205 -16.86 -8.36 -0.88
N LEU A 206 -15.81 -8.09 -0.10
CA LEU A 206 -14.43 -8.51 -0.39
C LEU A 206 -13.96 -9.68 0.50
N PHE A 207 -14.67 -9.97 1.59
CA PHE A 207 -14.23 -10.96 2.58
C PHE A 207 -13.98 -12.36 1.99
N ASN A 208 -14.85 -12.84 1.10
CA ASN A 208 -14.70 -14.17 0.52
C ASN A 208 -13.40 -14.33 -0.30
N LEU A 209 -12.90 -13.25 -0.92
CA LEU A 209 -11.62 -13.30 -1.63
C LEU A 209 -10.43 -13.51 -0.69
N THR A 210 -10.61 -13.33 0.61
CA THR A 210 -9.54 -13.53 1.61
C THR A 210 -9.49 -14.96 2.16
N THR A 211 -10.50 -15.79 1.86
CA THR A 211 -10.63 -17.14 2.42
C THR A 211 -10.05 -18.23 1.52
N ARG A 212 -9.67 -17.88 0.27
CA ARG A 212 -9.17 -18.80 -0.75
C ARG A 212 -7.95 -18.24 -1.48
N THR A 213 -7.19 -19.11 -2.12
CA THR A 213 -6.04 -18.69 -2.93
C THR A 213 -6.51 -17.98 -4.20
N LEU A 214 -5.67 -17.10 -4.75
CA LEU A 214 -5.96 -16.47 -6.05
C LEU A 214 -6.14 -17.53 -7.13
N GLN A 215 -5.33 -18.59 -7.13
CA GLN A 215 -5.47 -19.67 -8.10
C GLN A 215 -6.87 -20.28 -8.09
N ASP A 216 -7.40 -20.60 -6.91
CA ASP A 216 -8.74 -21.21 -6.80
C ASP A 216 -9.83 -20.27 -7.32
N GLU A 217 -9.76 -18.99 -6.95
CA GLU A 217 -10.70 -17.95 -7.42
C GLU A 217 -10.66 -17.77 -8.94
N LEU A 218 -9.47 -17.81 -9.54
CA LEU A 218 -9.31 -17.65 -10.99
C LEU A 218 -9.72 -18.90 -11.77
N VAL A 219 -9.48 -20.10 -11.23
CA VAL A 219 -9.97 -21.35 -11.82
C VAL A 219 -11.50 -21.38 -11.83
N ASP A 220 -12.14 -20.99 -10.71
CA ASP A 220 -13.59 -20.92 -10.61
C ASP A 220 -14.20 -19.85 -11.54
N ALA A 221 -13.48 -18.72 -11.72
CA ALA A 221 -13.83 -17.71 -12.72
C ALA A 221 -13.58 -18.18 -14.18
N GLY A 222 -13.06 -19.39 -14.37
CA GLY A 222 -12.88 -20.04 -15.66
C GLY A 222 -11.69 -19.52 -16.47
N LEU A 223 -10.66 -18.96 -15.81
CA LEU A 223 -9.42 -18.57 -16.47
C LEU A 223 -8.61 -19.81 -16.87
N SER A 224 -7.87 -19.72 -17.97
CA SER A 224 -7.07 -20.84 -18.45
C SER A 224 -5.83 -21.05 -17.56
N PRO A 225 -5.40 -22.30 -17.33
CA PRO A 225 -4.16 -22.58 -16.60
C PRO A 225 -2.93 -21.89 -17.21
N LEU A 226 -2.90 -21.73 -18.53
CA LEU A 226 -1.81 -21.05 -19.23
C LEU A 226 -1.70 -19.57 -18.84
N LEU A 227 -2.81 -18.84 -18.83
CA LEU A 227 -2.81 -17.43 -18.42
C LEU A 227 -2.49 -17.29 -16.92
N ILE A 228 -2.97 -18.21 -16.08
CA ILE A 228 -2.69 -18.22 -14.65
C ILE A 228 -1.19 -18.43 -14.40
N ASN A 229 -0.60 -19.46 -15.00
CA ASN A 229 0.80 -19.85 -14.78
C ASN A 229 1.81 -18.90 -15.40
N GLU A 230 1.42 -18.15 -16.44
CA GLU A 230 2.31 -17.19 -17.10
C GLU A 230 2.01 -15.75 -16.66
N LEU A 231 0.94 -15.15 -17.21
CA LEU A 231 0.70 -13.72 -17.06
C LEU A 231 0.31 -13.33 -15.62
N VAL A 232 -0.65 -14.03 -15.01
CA VAL A 232 -1.10 -13.73 -13.64
C VAL A 232 0.05 -13.94 -12.66
N THR A 233 0.74 -15.09 -12.76
CA THR A 233 1.89 -15.41 -11.93
C THR A 233 2.99 -14.36 -12.04
N VAL A 234 3.33 -13.91 -13.24
CA VAL A 234 4.30 -12.82 -13.44
C VAL A 234 3.85 -11.53 -12.76
N ILE A 235 2.57 -11.15 -12.89
CA ILE A 235 2.02 -9.93 -12.28
C ILE A 235 2.08 -10.00 -10.74
N THR A 236 1.62 -11.10 -10.13
CA THR A 236 1.66 -11.27 -8.66
C THR A 236 3.06 -11.27 -8.12
N ARG A 237 3.99 -11.91 -8.84
CA ARG A 237 5.40 -11.95 -8.49
C ARG A 237 6.04 -10.57 -8.54
N ILE A 238 5.78 -9.77 -9.58
CA ILE A 238 6.32 -8.41 -9.70
C ILE A 238 5.79 -7.51 -8.58
N ASN A 239 4.49 -7.57 -8.30
CA ASN A 239 3.85 -6.61 -7.40
C ASN A 239 3.96 -7.00 -5.92
N TYR A 240 4.00 -8.29 -5.60
CA TYR A 240 3.97 -8.80 -4.22
C TYR A 240 5.08 -9.80 -3.88
N GLY A 241 5.93 -10.18 -4.83
CA GLY A 241 6.96 -11.21 -4.61
C GLY A 241 6.40 -12.62 -4.39
N GLN A 242 5.11 -12.84 -4.69
CA GLN A 242 4.36 -14.05 -4.35
C GLN A 242 3.67 -14.62 -5.60
N SER A 243 3.45 -15.94 -5.59
CA SER A 243 2.77 -16.64 -6.68
C SER A 243 1.25 -16.53 -6.55
N VAL A 244 0.52 -17.20 -7.45
CA VAL A 244 -0.95 -17.34 -7.41
C VAL A 244 -1.48 -18.12 -6.20
N TYR A 245 -0.60 -18.69 -5.36
CA TYR A 245 -0.99 -19.31 -4.08
C TYR A 245 -1.25 -18.27 -2.97
N MET A 246 -0.96 -16.99 -3.21
CA MET A 246 -1.35 -15.91 -2.31
C MET A 246 -2.87 -15.82 -2.15
N SER A 247 -3.34 -15.13 -1.09
CA SER A 247 -4.76 -14.84 -0.87
C SER A 247 -5.41 -14.14 -2.08
N GLY A 248 -6.64 -14.52 -2.40
CA GLY A 248 -7.37 -14.05 -3.57
C GLY A 248 -7.55 -12.54 -3.63
N LEU A 249 -7.76 -11.85 -2.50
CA LEU A 249 -7.91 -10.40 -2.47
C LEU A 249 -6.59 -9.69 -2.75
N GLY A 250 -5.50 -10.10 -2.09
CA GLY A 250 -4.15 -9.59 -2.38
C GLY A 250 -3.77 -9.81 -3.85
N GLY A 251 -4.13 -10.98 -4.39
CA GLY A 251 -3.99 -11.30 -5.80
C GLY A 251 -4.81 -10.42 -6.75
N ALA A 252 -6.08 -10.16 -6.43
CA ALA A 252 -6.94 -9.27 -7.20
C ALA A 252 -6.40 -7.82 -7.22
N VAL A 253 -5.90 -7.34 -6.07
CA VAL A 253 -5.24 -6.03 -5.98
C VAL A 253 -3.95 -6.00 -6.79
N SER A 254 -3.18 -7.09 -6.78
CA SER A 254 -2.00 -7.22 -7.65
C SER A 254 -2.35 -7.07 -9.13
N LEU A 255 -3.39 -7.76 -9.60
CA LEU A 255 -3.85 -7.71 -10.98
C LEU A 255 -4.40 -6.32 -11.35
N ALA A 256 -5.05 -5.63 -10.41
CA ALA A 256 -5.45 -4.23 -10.62
C ALA A 256 -4.22 -3.31 -10.85
N GLY A 257 -3.10 -3.61 -10.19
CA GLY A 257 -1.82 -2.92 -10.33
C GLY A 257 -1.08 -3.15 -11.65
N SER A 258 -1.63 -3.95 -12.59
CA SER A 258 -1.10 -4.14 -13.94
C SER A 258 -2.04 -3.66 -15.05
N GLY A 259 -3.10 -2.93 -14.70
CA GLY A 259 -4.08 -2.39 -15.64
C GLY A 259 -3.59 -1.18 -16.44
N GLY A 260 -4.47 -0.59 -17.24
CA GLY A 260 -4.20 0.67 -17.95
C GLY A 260 -4.40 1.90 -17.07
N GLY A 261 -3.75 3.01 -17.42
CA GLY A 261 -3.90 4.30 -16.72
C GLY A 261 -3.18 4.38 -15.37
N LEU A 262 -2.27 3.45 -15.10
CA LEU A 262 -1.38 3.49 -13.95
C LEU A 262 -0.50 4.75 -14.01
N TRP A 263 -0.18 5.32 -12.85
CA TRP A 263 0.59 6.56 -12.76
C TRP A 263 1.46 6.60 -11.50
N SER A 264 2.31 7.62 -11.39
CA SER A 264 3.15 7.91 -10.22
C SER A 264 3.25 9.42 -10.03
N ILE A 265 3.79 9.89 -8.91
CA ILE A 265 3.99 11.32 -8.68
C ILE A 265 5.38 11.74 -9.19
N GLU A 266 5.45 12.85 -9.94
CA GLU A 266 6.72 13.45 -10.33
C GLU A 266 7.50 13.88 -9.07
N GLY A 267 8.75 13.43 -8.93
CA GLY A 267 9.56 13.62 -7.71
C GLY A 267 9.31 12.58 -6.61
N GLY A 268 8.28 11.75 -6.76
CA GLY A 268 8.04 10.53 -6.00
C GLY A 268 6.80 10.55 -5.11
N ASN A 269 6.22 9.38 -4.92
CA ASN A 269 4.96 9.11 -4.21
C ASN A 269 5.04 9.49 -2.72
N ARG A 270 6.26 9.51 -2.16
CA ARG A 270 6.57 9.95 -0.79
C ARG A 270 5.99 11.33 -0.46
N GLN A 271 5.89 12.20 -1.47
CA GLN A 271 5.36 13.55 -1.33
C GLN A 271 3.92 13.58 -0.81
N MET A 272 3.11 12.52 -1.02
CA MET A 272 1.80 12.43 -0.40
C MET A 272 1.90 12.43 1.12
N ALA A 273 2.69 11.53 1.70
CA ALA A 273 2.81 11.42 3.15
C ALA A 273 3.41 12.70 3.77
N VAL A 274 4.43 13.28 3.12
CA VAL A 274 5.06 14.55 3.54
C VAL A 274 4.02 15.69 3.54
N GLY A 275 3.33 15.89 2.43
CA GLY A 275 2.37 16.98 2.32
C GLY A 275 1.15 16.84 3.23
N LEU A 276 0.71 15.62 3.52
CA LEU A 276 -0.35 15.37 4.50
C LEU A 276 0.08 15.73 5.92
N ILE A 277 1.31 15.38 6.31
CA ILE A 277 1.89 15.78 7.61
C ILE A 277 1.96 17.31 7.72
N ASP A 278 2.50 17.98 6.70
CA ASP A 278 2.68 19.44 6.70
C ASP A 278 1.35 20.21 6.81
N ARG A 279 0.26 19.64 6.28
CA ARG A 279 -1.08 20.27 6.33
C ARG A 279 -1.92 19.89 7.55
N SER A 280 -1.44 18.98 8.40
CA SER A 280 -2.24 18.43 9.50
C SER A 280 -1.95 19.04 10.88
N ASP A 281 -1.13 20.11 10.94
CA ASP A 281 -0.73 20.77 12.21
C ASP A 281 -0.31 19.74 13.27
N VAL A 282 0.76 19.00 12.95
CA VAL A 282 1.29 17.93 13.80
C VAL A 282 2.62 18.35 14.43
N ALA A 283 2.84 17.91 15.66
CA ALA A 283 4.18 17.88 16.26
C ALA A 283 4.90 16.62 15.75
N LEU A 284 5.74 16.80 14.73
CA LEU A 284 6.52 15.72 14.11
C LEU A 284 7.83 15.46 14.87
N HIS A 285 8.03 14.23 15.32
CA HIS A 285 9.22 13.75 15.99
C HIS A 285 9.99 12.78 15.07
N LEU A 286 11.03 13.30 14.40
CA LEU A 286 11.92 12.49 13.55
C LEU A 286 13.07 11.88 14.37
N ASN A 287 13.65 10.79 13.84
CA ASN A 287 14.68 9.98 14.51
C ASN A 287 14.24 9.47 15.89
N GLU A 288 12.94 9.22 16.06
CA GLU A 288 12.34 8.92 17.35
C GLU A 288 11.29 7.83 17.18
N GLY A 289 11.73 6.58 17.32
CA GLY A 289 10.82 5.44 17.44
C GLY A 289 10.22 5.34 18.84
N ILE A 290 9.10 4.62 18.97
CA ILE A 290 8.49 4.26 20.26
C ILE A 290 8.94 2.85 20.67
N LYS A 291 9.31 2.69 21.94
CA LYS A 291 9.74 1.42 22.55
C LYS A 291 8.60 0.72 23.28
N SER A 292 7.74 1.48 23.95
CA SER A 292 6.59 0.93 24.65
C SER A 292 5.40 1.86 24.65
N VAL A 293 4.22 1.25 24.76
CA VAL A 293 2.94 1.92 24.95
C VAL A 293 2.30 1.31 26.20
N ALA A 294 2.17 2.10 27.25
CA ALA A 294 1.54 1.68 28.50
C ALA A 294 0.17 2.34 28.65
N ASP A 295 -0.85 1.53 28.90
CA ASP A 295 -2.19 1.98 29.24
C ASP A 295 -2.29 2.26 30.74
N LEU A 296 -2.63 3.50 31.10
CA LEU A 296 -2.78 3.97 32.48
C LEU A 296 -4.24 4.16 32.91
N GLY A 297 -5.21 3.77 32.06
CA GLY A 297 -6.65 3.82 32.39
C GLY A 297 -7.40 4.95 31.68
N ASP A 298 -6.94 6.19 31.83
CA ASP A 298 -7.52 7.38 31.18
C ASP A 298 -6.69 7.84 29.97
N HIS A 299 -5.40 7.54 29.97
CA HIS A 299 -4.46 7.88 28.89
C HIS A 299 -3.41 6.78 28.68
N TYR A 300 -2.59 6.94 27.65
CA TYR A 300 -1.42 6.13 27.36
C TYR A 300 -0.14 6.90 27.63
N GLU A 301 0.88 6.22 28.14
CA GLU A 301 2.26 6.70 28.18
C GLU A 301 3.09 6.00 27.09
N LEU A 302 3.64 6.79 26.17
CA LEU A 302 4.54 6.33 25.11
C LEU A 302 5.98 6.61 25.53
N ASN A 303 6.79 5.57 25.69
CA ASN A 303 8.23 5.70 25.91
C ASN A 303 8.97 5.67 24.57
N SER A 304 9.78 6.68 24.31
CA SER A 304 10.53 6.81 23.07
C SER A 304 11.93 6.20 23.15
N THR A 305 12.49 5.92 21.97
CA THR A 305 13.88 5.50 21.79
C THR A 305 14.90 6.50 22.34
N LYS A 306 14.54 7.79 22.41
CA LYS A 306 15.36 8.87 22.99
C LYS A 306 15.21 9.00 24.52
N GLY A 307 14.38 8.19 25.17
CA GLY A 307 14.16 8.23 26.61
C GLY A 307 13.13 9.28 27.08
N ASN A 308 12.44 9.94 26.14
CA ASN A 308 11.31 10.81 26.45
C ASN A 308 10.04 10.00 26.71
N ASN A 309 9.18 10.49 27.61
CA ASN A 309 7.84 9.98 27.84
C ASN A 309 6.80 10.97 27.30
N TYR A 310 5.76 10.44 26.64
CA TYR A 310 4.68 11.24 26.08
C TYR A 310 3.33 10.70 26.56
N ILE A 311 2.53 11.57 27.17
CA ILE A 311 1.15 11.29 27.54
C ILE A 311 0.23 11.61 26.37
N CYS A 312 -0.68 10.67 26.05
CA CYS A 312 -1.64 10.77 24.96
C CYS A 312 -2.94 10.07 25.34
N GLU A 313 -4.10 10.68 25.13
CA GLU A 313 -5.40 10.06 25.39
C GLU A 313 -5.79 9.04 24.30
N VAL A 314 -5.19 9.16 23.11
CA VAL A 314 -5.38 8.25 21.98
C VAL A 314 -4.01 7.84 21.41
N ALA A 315 -3.83 6.55 21.14
CA ALA A 315 -2.63 6.02 20.49
C ALA A 315 -3.00 5.29 19.19
N VAL A 316 -2.25 5.56 18.11
CA VAL A 316 -2.45 4.95 16.80
C VAL A 316 -1.15 4.33 16.32
N VAL A 317 -1.14 3.03 16.11
CA VAL A 317 -0.02 2.28 15.54
C VAL A 317 -0.20 2.26 14.02
N ALA A 318 0.72 2.89 13.29
CA ALA A 318 0.73 2.98 11.83
C ALA A 318 2.03 2.41 11.22
N THR A 319 2.52 1.34 11.84
CA THR A 319 3.72 0.60 11.45
C THR A 319 3.48 -0.90 11.65
N PRO A 320 3.99 -1.79 10.77
CA PRO A 320 3.81 -3.23 10.93
C PRO A 320 4.45 -3.73 12.22
N LEU A 321 3.64 -4.30 13.11
CA LEU A 321 4.07 -4.78 14.44
C LEU A 321 4.99 -6.01 14.37
N ASP A 322 4.97 -6.75 13.28
CA ASP A 322 5.82 -7.93 13.07
C ASP A 322 7.29 -7.57 12.79
N GLU A 323 7.56 -6.30 12.43
CA GLU A 323 8.89 -5.78 12.08
C GLU A 323 9.53 -4.93 13.18
N ILE A 324 8.81 -4.70 14.28
CA ILE A 324 9.23 -3.80 15.35
C ILE A 324 8.92 -4.40 16.71
N ASN A 325 9.80 -4.14 17.66
CA ASN A 325 9.62 -4.61 19.03
C ASN A 325 9.07 -3.48 19.91
N ILE A 326 7.77 -3.15 19.74
CA ILE A 326 7.06 -2.26 20.66
C ILE A 326 6.45 -3.10 21.77
N GLN A 327 6.80 -2.80 23.02
CA GLN A 327 6.19 -3.44 24.18
C GLN A 327 4.86 -2.77 24.53
N PHE A 328 3.79 -3.53 24.57
CA PHE A 328 2.48 -3.06 25.05
C PHE A 328 2.25 -3.49 26.50
N ILE A 329 1.74 -2.59 27.32
CA ILE A 329 1.45 -2.83 28.74
C ILE A 329 0.00 -2.37 29.02
N PRO A 330 -0.95 -3.29 29.26
CA PRO A 330 -0.79 -4.74 29.21
C PRO A 330 -0.49 -5.25 27.78
N PRO A 331 0.05 -6.48 27.64
CA PRO A 331 0.30 -7.06 26.33
C PRO A 331 -0.97 -7.18 25.49
N ILE A 332 -0.88 -6.82 24.21
CA ILE A 332 -1.94 -6.99 23.22
C ILE A 332 -1.81 -8.35 22.52
N SER A 333 -2.91 -8.85 21.97
CA SER A 333 -2.94 -10.09 21.18
C SER A 333 -3.30 -9.78 19.73
N ILE A 334 -2.38 -10.08 18.80
CA ILE A 334 -2.62 -9.99 17.36
C ILE A 334 -2.24 -11.33 16.70
N PRO A 335 -2.86 -11.69 15.56
CA PRO A 335 -2.45 -12.88 14.81
C PRO A 335 -0.98 -12.77 14.38
N GLU A 336 -0.24 -13.87 14.46
CA GLU A 336 1.14 -13.93 13.95
C GLU A 336 1.13 -13.73 12.43
N ARG A 337 2.05 -12.90 11.95
CA ARG A 337 2.23 -12.66 10.52
C ARG A 337 3.71 -12.55 10.17
N LYS A 338 4.04 -12.95 8.95
CA LYS A 338 5.37 -12.76 8.37
C LYS A 338 5.28 -11.79 7.21
N LEU A 339 6.20 -10.84 7.13
CA LEU A 339 6.31 -9.99 5.95
C LEU A 339 7.18 -10.67 4.87
N GLN A 340 6.76 -10.47 3.64
CA GLN A 340 7.52 -10.75 2.44
C GLN A 340 8.59 -9.66 2.27
N HIS A 341 9.84 -10.09 2.42
CA HIS A 341 10.99 -9.26 2.08
C HIS A 341 11.21 -9.27 0.57
N THR A 342 11.21 -8.08 -0.03
CA THR A 342 11.44 -7.86 -1.46
C THR A 342 12.76 -7.14 -1.63
N HIS A 343 13.76 -7.87 -2.14
CA HIS A 343 15.06 -7.29 -2.41
C HIS A 343 15.04 -6.57 -3.76
N ALA A 344 15.19 -5.25 -3.69
CA ALA A 344 15.29 -4.38 -4.86
C ALA A 344 16.76 -4.02 -5.10
N THR A 345 17.29 -4.37 -6.27
CA THR A 345 18.64 -3.99 -6.71
C THR A 345 18.52 -3.01 -7.87
N PHE A 346 19.12 -1.84 -7.71
CA PHE A 346 19.22 -0.81 -8.73
C PHE A 346 20.60 -0.88 -9.37
N VAL A 347 20.66 -0.96 -10.70
CA VAL A 347 21.93 -1.04 -11.42
C VAL A 347 21.93 -0.01 -12.55
N ARG A 348 22.97 0.82 -12.60
CA ARG A 348 23.29 1.59 -13.81
C ARG A 348 24.31 0.81 -14.62
N GLY A 349 23.95 0.39 -15.83
CA GLY A 349 24.79 -0.52 -16.61
C GLY A 349 24.21 -0.93 -17.95
N LEU A 350 24.71 -2.06 -18.48
CA LEU A 350 24.28 -2.69 -19.72
C LEU A 350 24.02 -4.18 -19.46
N LEU A 351 22.83 -4.66 -19.79
CA LEU A 351 22.49 -6.08 -19.69
C LEU A 351 23.28 -6.92 -20.71
N ASN A 352 23.59 -8.16 -20.35
CA ASN A 352 24.24 -9.15 -21.21
C ASN A 352 23.18 -10.03 -21.92
N PRO A 353 22.94 -9.90 -23.23
CA PRO A 353 21.93 -10.70 -23.94
C PRO A 353 22.18 -12.21 -23.89
N VAL A 354 23.46 -12.61 -23.80
CA VAL A 354 23.84 -14.04 -23.76
C VAL A 354 23.33 -14.71 -22.49
N TYR A 355 23.24 -13.97 -21.37
CA TYR A 355 22.66 -14.48 -20.12
C TYR A 355 21.21 -14.97 -20.31
N PHE A 356 20.44 -14.30 -21.18
CA PHE A 356 19.04 -14.62 -21.45
C PHE A 356 18.86 -15.61 -22.62
N GLY A 357 19.94 -16.26 -23.07
CA GLY A 357 19.90 -17.17 -24.22
C GLY A 357 19.72 -16.45 -25.57
N LEU A 358 20.01 -15.15 -25.64
CA LEU A 358 19.97 -14.38 -26.89
C LEU A 358 21.34 -14.29 -27.55
N LYS A 359 21.34 -13.93 -28.83
CA LYS A 359 22.56 -13.51 -29.54
C LYS A 359 23.08 -12.21 -28.91
N ALA A 360 24.41 -12.02 -28.89
CA ALA A 360 25.06 -10.87 -28.24
C ALA A 360 24.58 -9.49 -28.73
N THR A 361 24.04 -9.40 -29.95
CA THR A 361 23.52 -8.16 -30.55
C THR A 361 22.00 -8.01 -30.44
N ALA A 362 21.31 -8.95 -29.80
CA ALA A 362 19.86 -8.92 -29.69
C ALA A 362 19.42 -7.92 -28.61
N LYS A 363 18.34 -7.18 -28.89
CA LYS A 363 17.69 -6.32 -27.91
C LYS A 363 16.96 -7.17 -26.86
N ILE A 364 17.16 -6.83 -25.59
CA ILE A 364 16.43 -7.41 -24.47
C ILE A 364 15.20 -6.54 -24.21
N PRO A 365 14.01 -7.13 -23.98
CA PRO A 365 12.81 -6.38 -23.63
C PRO A 365 12.96 -5.55 -22.37
N ASP A 366 12.24 -4.42 -22.30
CA ASP A 366 12.35 -3.44 -21.22
C ASP A 366 11.91 -4.00 -19.85
N LEU A 367 11.00 -4.97 -19.85
CA LEU A 367 10.60 -5.75 -18.69
C LEU A 367 10.81 -7.23 -18.98
N VAL A 368 11.79 -7.84 -18.30
CA VAL A 368 11.95 -9.29 -18.24
C VAL A 368 11.40 -9.77 -16.92
N ALA A 369 10.41 -10.64 -16.95
CA ALA A 369 9.83 -11.26 -15.77
C ALA A 369 9.99 -12.77 -15.82
N THR A 370 10.04 -13.41 -14.65
CA THR A 370 10.22 -14.86 -14.57
C THR A 370 8.94 -15.58 -14.16
N LEU A 371 8.81 -16.83 -14.62
CA LEU A 371 7.85 -17.77 -14.05
C LEU A 371 8.13 -18.04 -12.57
N GLU A 372 7.17 -18.69 -11.89
CA GLU A 372 7.34 -19.16 -10.51
C GLU A 372 8.24 -20.40 -10.50
N ASP A 373 9.53 -20.17 -10.26
CA ASP A 373 10.51 -21.23 -10.03
C ASP A 373 11.47 -20.77 -8.92
N PRO A 374 11.70 -21.58 -7.87
CA PRO A 374 12.65 -21.28 -6.79
C PRO A 374 14.11 -21.13 -7.26
N GLU A 375 14.50 -21.80 -8.35
CA GLU A 375 15.87 -21.79 -8.88
C GLU A 375 16.17 -20.53 -9.69
N LEU A 376 15.14 -19.78 -10.09
CA LEU A 376 15.33 -18.55 -10.84
C LEU A 376 15.85 -17.42 -9.93
N PRO A 377 16.95 -16.74 -10.34
CA PRO A 377 17.71 -15.87 -9.44
C PRO A 377 17.07 -14.50 -9.20
N PHE A 378 16.08 -14.12 -10.00
CA PHE A 378 15.34 -12.87 -9.87
C PHE A 378 13.87 -13.09 -10.25
N THR A 379 13.03 -12.14 -9.84
CA THR A 379 11.61 -12.07 -10.12
C THR A 379 11.35 -11.27 -11.39
N SER A 380 11.99 -10.11 -11.51
CA SER A 380 11.94 -9.27 -12.71
C SER A 380 13.13 -8.34 -12.80
N ILE A 381 13.43 -7.90 -14.03
CA ILE A 381 14.36 -6.84 -14.38
C ILE A 381 13.59 -5.84 -15.24
N SER A 382 13.48 -4.59 -14.78
CA SER A 382 12.81 -3.52 -15.49
C SER A 382 13.74 -2.35 -15.78
N VAL A 383 13.64 -1.79 -16.98
CA VAL A 383 14.30 -0.53 -17.34
C VAL A 383 13.53 0.61 -16.69
N LEU A 384 14.20 1.37 -15.82
CA LEU A 384 13.65 2.60 -15.23
C LEU A 384 13.90 3.81 -16.13
N LYS A 385 15.07 3.83 -16.78
CA LYS A 385 15.45 4.90 -17.71
C LYS A 385 16.54 4.43 -18.66
N LYS A 386 16.37 4.73 -19.95
CA LYS A 386 17.40 4.61 -20.98
C LYS A 386 18.22 5.91 -21.01
N HIS A 387 19.53 5.85 -20.78
CA HIS A 387 20.42 7.03 -20.83
C HIS A 387 21.00 7.22 -22.24
N ASN A 388 21.43 6.12 -22.85
CA ASN A 388 21.93 6.02 -24.23
C ASN A 388 21.86 4.54 -24.67
N GLU A 389 22.41 4.22 -25.85
CA GLU A 389 22.35 2.85 -26.40
C GLU A 389 23.13 1.81 -25.57
N GLU A 390 24.13 2.24 -24.81
CA GLU A 390 25.02 1.38 -24.03
C GLU A 390 24.72 1.44 -22.53
N GLU A 391 23.71 2.19 -22.10
CA GLU A 391 23.50 2.45 -20.69
C GLU A 391 22.04 2.73 -20.33
N SER A 392 21.56 1.98 -19.33
CA SER A 392 20.27 2.19 -18.70
C SER A 392 20.36 2.04 -17.18
N THR A 393 19.41 2.62 -16.47
CA THR A 393 19.15 2.31 -15.07
C THR A 393 18.08 1.23 -15.01
N TYR A 394 18.36 0.17 -14.26
CA TYR A 394 17.47 -0.98 -14.07
C TYR A 394 17.05 -1.11 -12.61
N LYS A 395 15.85 -1.66 -12.40
CA LYS A 395 15.40 -2.19 -11.11
C LYS A 395 15.22 -3.69 -11.24
N ILE A 396 15.77 -4.42 -10.28
CA ILE A 396 15.70 -5.88 -10.22
C ILE A 396 15.01 -6.26 -8.93
N PHE A 397 13.94 -7.04 -9.02
CA PHE A 397 13.34 -7.67 -7.86
C PHE A 397 13.83 -9.10 -7.72
N SER A 398 14.10 -9.53 -6.50
CA SER A 398 14.61 -10.87 -6.20
C SER A 398 14.17 -11.33 -4.80
N ARG A 399 14.12 -12.64 -4.59
CA ARG A 399 13.74 -13.24 -3.29
C ARG A 399 14.84 -13.14 -2.23
N LYS A 400 16.08 -12.88 -2.64
CA LYS A 400 17.28 -12.83 -1.79
C LYS A 400 18.22 -11.73 -2.30
N PRO A 401 19.13 -11.20 -1.46
CA PRO A 401 20.12 -10.23 -1.91
C PRO A 401 20.95 -10.78 -3.09
N MET A 402 21.08 -10.00 -4.17
CA MET A 402 21.83 -10.43 -5.34
C MET A 402 23.34 -10.30 -5.12
N ALA A 403 24.04 -11.43 -5.20
CA ALA A 403 25.50 -11.50 -5.17
C ALA A 403 26.14 -10.79 -6.38
N ASP A 404 27.33 -10.22 -6.19
CA ASP A 404 28.03 -9.52 -7.27
C ASP A 404 28.42 -10.43 -8.43
N THR A 405 28.68 -11.72 -8.18
CA THR A 405 28.98 -12.71 -9.22
C THR A 405 27.79 -12.91 -10.17
N LEU A 406 26.58 -13.02 -9.62
CA LEU A 406 25.33 -13.12 -10.39
C LEU A 406 25.05 -11.83 -11.17
N LEU A 407 25.25 -10.67 -10.55
CA LEU A 407 25.10 -9.40 -11.26
C LEU A 407 26.14 -9.25 -12.38
N ASN A 408 27.37 -9.75 -12.21
CA ASN A 408 28.38 -9.78 -13.27
C ASN A 408 28.04 -10.74 -14.42
N SER A 409 27.20 -11.75 -14.20
CA SER A 409 26.69 -12.58 -15.29
C SER A 409 25.53 -11.91 -16.03
N ILE A 410 24.66 -11.19 -15.31
CA ILE A 410 23.48 -10.50 -15.87
C ILE A 410 23.88 -9.24 -16.64
N PHE A 411 24.91 -8.52 -16.19
CA PHE A 411 25.36 -7.26 -16.79
C PHE A 411 26.74 -7.40 -17.41
N SER A 412 26.88 -6.95 -18.66
CA SER A 412 28.18 -6.82 -19.32
C SER A 412 28.97 -5.61 -18.78
N VAL A 413 28.26 -4.56 -18.35
CA VAL A 413 28.84 -3.37 -17.72
C VAL A 413 28.00 -2.96 -16.52
N ARG A 414 28.65 -2.65 -15.38
CA ARG A 414 28.01 -2.06 -14.21
C ARG A 414 28.81 -0.85 -13.74
N LYS A 415 28.16 0.30 -13.58
CA LYS A 415 28.78 1.53 -13.07
C LYS A 415 28.40 1.81 -11.62
N GLU A 416 27.16 1.54 -11.26
CA GLU A 416 26.64 1.78 -9.92
C GLU A 416 25.66 0.67 -9.55
N THR A 417 25.65 0.29 -8.27
CA THR A 417 24.71 -0.71 -7.75
C THR A 417 24.26 -0.31 -6.35
N ILE A 418 22.95 -0.19 -6.17
CA ILE A 418 22.31 0.06 -4.88
C ILE A 418 21.40 -1.11 -4.56
N ARG A 419 21.43 -1.60 -3.32
CA ARG A 419 20.60 -2.72 -2.86
C ARG A 419 19.75 -2.26 -1.70
N ILE A 420 18.47 -2.65 -1.73
CA ILE A 420 17.51 -2.32 -0.69
C ILE A 420 16.74 -3.58 -0.35
N ASP A 421 16.47 -3.76 0.94
CA ASP A 421 15.58 -4.77 1.45
C ASP A 421 14.31 -4.10 2.00
N TRP A 422 13.17 -4.48 1.47
CA TRP A 422 11.88 -3.99 1.90
C TRP A 422 11.09 -5.12 2.55
N ALA A 423 10.74 -4.98 3.82
CA ALA A 423 9.62 -5.72 4.40
C ALA A 423 8.32 -5.16 3.79
N ALA A 424 8.00 -5.58 2.57
CA ALA A 424 7.15 -4.82 1.67
C ALA A 424 5.66 -5.04 1.97
N TYR A 425 5.27 -6.30 2.10
CA TYR A 425 3.87 -6.74 2.23
C TYR A 425 3.79 -7.97 3.13
N PRO A 426 2.62 -8.31 3.70
CA PRO A 426 2.42 -9.63 4.30
C PRO A 426 2.70 -10.77 3.31
N GLN A 427 3.16 -11.91 3.84
CA GLN A 427 2.99 -13.18 3.14
C GLN A 427 1.54 -13.62 3.28
N TYR A 428 0.82 -13.61 2.17
CA TYR A 428 -0.60 -13.89 2.15
C TYR A 428 -0.84 -15.40 2.11
N HIS A 429 -1.62 -15.89 3.06
CA HIS A 429 -1.98 -17.29 3.21
C HIS A 429 -3.48 -17.38 3.52
N ALA A 430 -4.23 -17.88 2.54
CA ALA A 430 -5.66 -18.09 2.73
C ALA A 430 -5.94 -19.34 3.59
N PRO A 431 -6.93 -19.30 4.51
CA PRO A 431 -7.74 -18.13 4.86
C PRO A 431 -6.96 -17.11 5.71
N GLU A 432 -7.08 -15.83 5.37
CA GLU A 432 -6.46 -14.75 6.13
C GLU A 432 -7.13 -14.56 7.50
N ILE A 433 -6.32 -14.17 8.49
CA ILE A 433 -6.77 -13.81 9.83
C ILE A 433 -6.33 -12.37 10.11
N PHE A 434 -7.25 -11.55 10.61
CA PHE A 434 -7.01 -10.12 10.79
C PHE A 434 -6.86 -9.74 12.26
N ALA A 435 -5.95 -8.80 12.53
CA ALA A 435 -6.01 -8.05 13.78
C ALA A 435 -7.25 -7.12 13.77
N PRO A 436 -7.83 -6.80 14.93
CA PRO A 436 -8.87 -5.77 15.01
C PRO A 436 -8.27 -4.38 14.74
N PHE A 437 -9.10 -3.40 14.37
CA PHE A 437 -8.66 -2.01 14.32
C PHE A 437 -8.44 -1.42 15.71
N ILE A 438 -9.13 -1.95 16.74
CA ILE A 438 -9.02 -1.57 18.15
C ILE A 438 -8.30 -2.69 18.91
N LEU A 439 -7.10 -2.43 19.42
CA LEU A 439 -6.22 -3.47 19.97
C LEU A 439 -6.51 -3.83 21.44
N ASP A 440 -7.09 -2.92 22.20
CA ASP A 440 -7.28 -3.04 23.65
C ASP A 440 -8.75 -2.82 24.10
N GLY A 441 -9.67 -2.69 23.14
CA GLY A 441 -11.08 -2.35 23.39
C GLY A 441 -11.32 -0.87 23.75
N ARG A 442 -10.28 -0.04 23.76
CA ARG A 442 -10.33 1.39 24.13
C ARG A 442 -9.91 2.28 22.96
N ASN A 443 -8.79 2.99 23.09
CA ASN A 443 -8.32 4.06 22.19
C ASN A 443 -6.91 3.77 21.66
N LEU A 444 -6.51 2.48 21.61
CA LEU A 444 -5.32 2.01 20.92
C LEU A 444 -5.71 1.39 19.57
N TYR A 445 -5.36 2.07 18.49
CA TYR A 445 -5.78 1.69 17.13
C TYR A 445 -4.63 1.16 16.27
N TYR A 446 -4.92 0.28 15.31
CA TYR A 446 -3.92 -0.31 14.41
C TYR A 446 -4.26 -0.17 12.93
N VAL A 447 -3.56 0.72 12.23
CA VAL A 447 -3.78 0.99 10.79
C VAL A 447 -3.40 -0.21 9.93
N ASN A 448 -2.28 -0.87 10.25
CA ASN A 448 -1.77 -1.96 9.40
C ASN A 448 -2.52 -3.29 9.59
N ALA A 449 -3.58 -3.32 10.41
CA ALA A 449 -4.49 -4.45 10.54
C ALA A 449 -5.08 -4.87 9.18
N PHE A 450 -5.37 -3.90 8.30
CA PHE A 450 -5.93 -4.17 6.97
C PHE A 450 -4.93 -4.83 6.01
N GLU A 451 -3.62 -4.80 6.28
CA GLU A 451 -2.62 -5.22 5.29
C GLU A 451 -2.68 -6.72 4.93
N ASN A 452 -3.21 -7.57 5.81
CA ASN A 452 -3.50 -8.98 5.52
C ASN A 452 -4.57 -9.16 4.44
N ALA A 453 -5.40 -8.14 4.19
CA ALA A 453 -6.39 -8.17 3.13
C ALA A 453 -5.74 -7.83 1.80
N ALA A 454 -5.02 -6.70 1.78
CA ALA A 454 -4.12 -6.26 0.72
C ALA A 454 -3.31 -5.06 1.22
N SER A 455 -2.04 -4.97 0.86
CA SER A 455 -1.12 -3.91 1.30
C SER A 455 -0.73 -3.01 0.14
N THR A 456 -1.27 -1.79 0.16
CA THR A 456 -1.02 -0.73 -0.82
C THR A 456 -1.06 0.63 -0.15
N MET A 457 -0.63 1.67 -0.86
CA MET A 457 -0.79 3.06 -0.40
C MET A 457 -2.26 3.39 -0.14
N GLU A 458 -3.15 2.94 -1.03
CA GLU A 458 -4.57 3.26 -0.95
C GLU A 458 -5.29 2.51 0.17
N THR A 459 -5.04 1.21 0.33
CA THR A 459 -5.64 0.41 1.41
C THR A 459 -5.24 0.95 2.79
N SER A 460 -3.99 1.42 2.92
CA SER A 460 -3.52 2.11 4.13
C SER A 460 -4.27 3.42 4.37
N ALA A 461 -4.56 4.19 3.33
CA ALA A 461 -5.34 5.44 3.44
C ALA A 461 -6.82 5.16 3.79
N VAL A 462 -7.42 4.14 3.18
CA VAL A 462 -8.80 3.68 3.48
C VAL A 462 -8.91 3.23 4.95
N SER A 463 -7.96 2.43 5.43
CA SER A 463 -7.92 2.00 6.84
C SER A 463 -7.71 3.18 7.79
N ALA A 464 -6.81 4.11 7.43
CA ALA A 464 -6.56 5.32 8.19
C ALA A 464 -7.81 6.22 8.31
N GLU A 465 -8.61 6.32 7.26
CA GLU A 465 -9.88 7.05 7.31
C GLU A 465 -10.87 6.40 8.29
N ASN A 466 -11.02 5.07 8.23
CA ASN A 466 -11.87 4.35 9.18
C ASN A 466 -11.41 4.57 10.64
N ILE A 467 -10.11 4.53 10.90
CA ILE A 467 -9.54 4.79 12.24
C ILE A 467 -9.78 6.23 12.69
N ALA A 468 -9.59 7.23 11.82
CA ALA A 468 -9.91 8.60 12.16
C ALA A 468 -11.39 8.76 12.55
N ARG A 469 -12.30 8.11 11.81
CA ARG A 469 -13.74 8.11 12.13
C ARG A 469 -14.03 7.37 13.46
N LEU A 470 -13.36 6.25 13.74
CA LEU A 470 -13.44 5.56 15.04
C LEU A 470 -13.03 6.48 16.19
N ILE A 471 -11.90 7.19 16.05
CA ILE A 471 -11.40 8.12 17.08
C ILE A 471 -12.43 9.24 17.33
N LEU A 472 -12.91 9.87 16.26
CA LEU A 472 -13.88 10.96 16.37
C LEU A 472 -15.20 10.53 17.00
N SER A 473 -15.70 9.35 16.62
CA SER A 473 -16.95 8.82 17.18
C SER A 473 -16.80 8.37 18.63
N ARG A 474 -15.79 7.55 18.93
CA ARG A 474 -15.65 6.89 20.24
C ARG A 474 -15.09 7.81 21.32
N TYR A 475 -14.11 8.65 20.99
CA TYR A 475 -13.43 9.48 21.98
C TYR A 475 -14.00 10.90 22.05
N PHE A 476 -14.31 11.50 20.89
CA PHE A 476 -14.86 12.88 20.84
C PHE A 476 -16.39 12.95 20.78
N GLY A 477 -17.09 11.80 20.71
CA GLY A 477 -18.55 11.76 20.64
C GLY A 477 -19.13 12.39 19.37
N LYS A 478 -18.34 12.48 18.29
CA LYS A 478 -18.72 13.15 17.05
C LYS A 478 -19.21 12.19 15.98
N GLU A 479 -20.37 12.52 15.42
CA GLU A 479 -20.80 11.93 14.15
C GLU A 479 -20.04 12.63 13.00
N VAL A 480 -19.38 11.83 12.17
CA VAL A 480 -18.69 12.33 10.97
C VAL A 480 -19.74 12.57 9.89
N ASN A 481 -20.31 13.76 9.90
CA ASN A 481 -21.30 14.18 8.91
C ASN A 481 -20.65 14.39 7.52
N PRO A 482 -21.40 14.13 6.43
CA PRO A 482 -20.97 14.26 5.03
C PRO A 482 -20.24 15.57 4.67
#